data_AF-A0A7C2KED4-F1
#
_entry.id   AF-A0A7C2KED4-F1
#
_cell.length_a   1.000
_cell.length_b   1.000
_cell.length_c   1.000
_cell.angle_alpha   90.00
_cell.angle_beta   90.00
_cell.angle_gamma   90.00
#
_symmetry.space_group_name_H-M   'P 1'
#
loop_
_entity.id
_entity.type
_entity.pdbx_description
1 polymer ?
#
loop_
_entity_poly.entity_id
_entity_poly.type
_entity_poly.pdbx_seq_one_letter_code
_entity_poly.pdbx_strand_id
1 'polypeptide(L)'
;MLLPDAYRPYYEKTNAMHCGAGEGGSKFVDPRVRSIFDVVGMAPELAQRVRERKDDRERLLAAGAAESAFLPAIKGPEAPSGLPEALYFLVDHVEGRLGVVPVSEVSDETPVMVRREKGHGRVGEEGYAPVSLTVMRGRSMEDMPHTQIATIVVGRDYDAQGNRVSDDVVWTVFPGLPSRPMRYAEYPWTQDLDDPNKIRVMSMREAKEKFSLKPDDTVKVVPGDMNAFLSVHTIVK
;
A
#
# COMPACT_ATOMS: atom_id res chain seq x y z
N MET A 1 -23.03 4.96 -5.68
CA MET A 1 -21.96 5.09 -6.70
C MET A 1 -20.65 4.87 -5.97
N LEU A 2 -19.81 3.91 -6.39
CA LEU A 2 -18.58 3.57 -5.65
C LEU A 2 -17.40 4.52 -5.95
N LEU A 3 -17.52 5.36 -6.98
CA LEU A 3 -16.51 6.32 -7.40
C LEU A 3 -17.11 7.74 -7.38
N PRO A 4 -17.36 8.34 -6.20
CA PRO A 4 -17.92 9.67 -6.12
C PRO A 4 -16.97 10.74 -6.67
N ASP A 5 -17.51 11.75 -7.35
CA ASP A 5 -16.73 12.84 -7.95
C ASP A 5 -15.89 13.60 -6.92
N ALA A 6 -16.34 13.69 -5.66
CA ALA A 6 -15.60 14.32 -4.57
C ALA A 6 -14.20 13.69 -4.34
N TYR A 7 -14.01 12.43 -4.74
CA TYR A 7 -12.74 11.69 -4.59
C TYR A 7 -11.91 11.70 -5.88
N ARG A 8 -12.34 12.39 -6.94
CA ARG A 8 -11.63 12.47 -8.22
C ARG A 8 -10.16 12.89 -8.09
N PRO A 9 -9.78 13.90 -7.29
CA PRO A 9 -8.37 14.26 -7.12
C PRO A 9 -7.51 13.14 -6.52
N TYR A 10 -8.11 12.28 -5.69
CA TYR A 10 -7.42 11.10 -5.16
C TYR A 10 -7.24 10.05 -6.26
N TYR A 11 -8.28 9.77 -7.05
CA TYR A 11 -8.21 8.80 -8.14
C TYR A 11 -7.19 9.19 -9.21
N GLU A 12 -7.03 10.49 -9.50
CA GLU A 12 -6.00 11.01 -10.40
C GLU A 12 -4.59 10.75 -9.86
N LYS A 13 -4.36 10.90 -8.55
CA LYS A 13 -3.07 10.57 -7.92
C LYS A 13 -2.79 9.07 -8.00
N THR A 14 -3.78 8.24 -7.72
CA THR A 14 -3.67 6.77 -7.83
C THR A 14 -3.41 6.33 -9.27
N ASN A 15 -4.06 6.97 -10.25
CA ASN A 15 -3.76 6.80 -11.68
C ASN A 15 -2.31 7.16 -12.03
N ALA A 16 -1.84 8.34 -11.61
CA ALA A 16 -0.46 8.75 -11.86
C ALA A 16 0.54 7.75 -11.24
N MET A 17 0.21 7.23 -10.06
CA MET A 17 1.04 6.23 -9.36
C MET A 17 1.09 4.90 -10.10
N HIS A 18 -0.04 4.32 -10.51
CA HIS A 18 -0.09 2.94 -11.02
C HIS A 18 -0.16 2.81 -12.55
N CYS A 19 -0.59 3.85 -13.26
CA CYS A 19 -0.74 3.87 -14.72
C CYS A 19 0.13 4.96 -15.39
N GLY A 20 0.69 5.91 -14.63
CA GLY A 20 1.50 7.01 -15.15
C GLY A 20 2.99 6.67 -15.32
N ALA A 21 3.67 7.52 -16.10
CA ALA A 21 5.13 7.49 -16.27
C ALA A 21 5.83 7.86 -14.95
N GLY A 22 6.81 7.05 -14.52
CA GLY A 22 7.61 7.28 -13.32
C GLY A 22 8.18 5.99 -12.74
N GLU A 23 9.26 6.11 -11.98
CA GLU A 23 9.96 4.99 -11.34
C GLU A 23 9.43 4.73 -9.93
N GLY A 24 9.27 3.46 -9.59
CA GLY A 24 8.89 3.01 -8.24
C GLY A 24 7.39 2.79 -8.01
N GLY A 25 7.10 1.96 -7.01
CA GLY A 25 5.73 1.50 -6.70
C GLY A 25 5.23 0.44 -7.68
N SER A 26 4.09 -0.17 -7.36
CA SER A 26 3.47 -1.14 -8.26
C SER A 26 2.87 -0.44 -9.49
N LYS A 27 3.03 -1.02 -10.68
CA LYS A 27 2.55 -0.47 -11.96
C LYS A 27 1.70 -1.49 -12.71
N PHE A 28 0.62 -1.04 -13.33
CA PHE A 28 -0.07 -1.84 -14.33
C PHE A 28 0.73 -1.81 -15.62
N VAL A 29 0.90 -2.98 -16.24
CA VAL A 29 1.57 -3.12 -17.54
C VAL A 29 0.64 -3.74 -18.60
N ASP A 30 -0.58 -4.11 -18.18
CA ASP A 30 -1.62 -4.62 -19.06
C ASP A 30 -2.05 -3.56 -20.09
N PRO A 31 -2.01 -3.85 -21.41
CA PRO A 31 -2.38 -2.89 -22.45
C PRO A 31 -3.86 -2.49 -22.41
N ARG A 32 -4.72 -3.26 -21.72
CA ARG A 32 -6.14 -2.93 -21.51
C ARG A 32 -6.35 -1.93 -20.38
N VAL A 33 -5.34 -1.71 -19.51
CA VAL A 33 -5.43 -0.82 -18.35
C VAL A 33 -4.70 0.49 -18.65
N ARG A 34 -5.46 1.52 -19.03
CA ARG A 34 -4.95 2.89 -19.23
C ARG A 34 -5.18 3.75 -17.99
N SER A 35 -6.11 3.35 -17.15
CA SER A 35 -6.45 3.97 -15.87
C SER A 35 -6.98 2.92 -14.90
N ILE A 36 -6.97 3.25 -13.60
CA ILE A 36 -7.60 2.42 -12.57
C ILE A 36 -9.10 2.23 -12.79
N PHE A 37 -9.75 3.12 -13.55
CA PHE A 37 -11.17 2.97 -13.90
C PHE A 37 -11.40 1.79 -14.85
N ASP A 38 -10.42 1.45 -15.69
CA ASP A 38 -10.51 0.28 -16.57
C ASP A 38 -10.54 -1.01 -15.74
N VAL A 39 -9.72 -1.08 -14.68
CA VAL A 39 -9.71 -2.21 -13.74
C VAL A 39 -11.04 -2.32 -12.99
N VAL A 40 -11.61 -1.20 -12.54
CA VAL A 40 -12.95 -1.21 -11.93
C VAL A 40 -14.01 -1.67 -12.95
N GLY A 41 -13.89 -1.26 -14.22
CA GLY A 41 -14.76 -1.69 -15.31
C GLY A 41 -14.67 -3.18 -15.64
N MET A 42 -13.54 -3.83 -15.32
CA MET A 42 -13.35 -5.29 -15.46
C MET A 42 -14.07 -6.10 -14.36
N ALA A 43 -14.62 -5.45 -13.32
CA ALA A 43 -15.38 -6.07 -12.24
C ALA A 43 -16.86 -5.59 -12.25
N PRO A 44 -17.67 -5.96 -13.27
CA PRO A 44 -19.02 -5.43 -13.45
C PRO A 44 -19.99 -5.74 -12.29
N GLU A 45 -19.74 -6.82 -11.55
CA GLU A 45 -20.53 -7.24 -10.39
C GLU A 45 -20.12 -6.54 -9.08
N LEU A 46 -19.08 -5.71 -9.09
CA LEU A 46 -18.49 -5.08 -7.89
C LEU A 46 -19.56 -4.40 -7.03
N ALA A 47 -20.41 -3.57 -7.63
CA ALA A 47 -21.46 -2.85 -6.90
C ALA A 47 -22.50 -3.77 -6.25
N GLN A 48 -22.82 -4.91 -6.88
CA GLN A 48 -23.71 -5.90 -6.28
C GLN A 48 -23.02 -6.60 -5.11
N ARG A 49 -21.78 -7.06 -5.30
CA ARG A 49 -21.03 -7.77 -4.26
C ARG A 49 -20.75 -6.90 -3.03
N VAL A 50 -20.46 -5.61 -3.21
CA VAL A 50 -20.33 -4.64 -2.12
C VAL A 50 -21.64 -4.53 -1.31
N ARG A 51 -22.80 -4.47 -1.97
CA ARG A 51 -24.10 -4.45 -1.27
C ARG A 51 -24.37 -5.73 -0.48
N GLU A 52 -23.95 -6.87 -1.02
CA GLU A 52 -24.05 -8.17 -0.36
C GLU A 52 -22.98 -8.41 0.72
N ARG A 53 -22.04 -7.46 0.91
CA ARG A 53 -20.86 -7.59 1.80
C ARG A 53 -20.04 -8.85 1.52
N LYS A 54 -19.95 -9.25 0.26
CA LYS A 54 -19.11 -10.36 -0.20
C LYS A 54 -17.87 -9.81 -0.90
N ASP A 55 -16.70 -10.31 -0.53
CA ASP A 55 -15.43 -9.94 -1.14
C ASP A 55 -14.64 -11.19 -1.56
N ASP A 56 -13.40 -11.02 -2.04
CA ASP A 56 -12.52 -12.08 -2.52
C ASP A 56 -11.41 -12.41 -1.50
N ARG A 57 -11.59 -12.11 -0.21
CA ARG A 57 -10.56 -12.31 0.82
C ARG A 57 -10.00 -13.73 0.84
N GLU A 58 -10.86 -14.75 0.83
CA GLU A 58 -10.43 -16.15 0.82
C GLU A 58 -9.59 -16.48 -0.43
N ARG A 59 -9.98 -15.95 -1.59
CA ARG A 59 -9.23 -16.12 -2.85
C ARG A 59 -7.89 -15.41 -2.82
N LEU A 60 -7.84 -14.20 -2.25
CA LEU A 60 -6.59 -13.44 -2.09
C LEU A 60 -5.64 -14.11 -1.09
N LEU A 61 -6.14 -14.65 0.02
CA LEU A 61 -5.36 -15.46 0.96
C LEU A 61 -4.79 -16.72 0.28
N ALA A 62 -5.63 -17.44 -0.49
CA ALA A 62 -5.18 -18.61 -1.25
C ALA A 62 -4.13 -18.26 -2.33
N ALA A 63 -4.16 -17.04 -2.85
CA ALA A 63 -3.17 -16.50 -3.77
C ALA A 63 -1.88 -16.02 -3.07
N GLY A 64 -1.82 -16.05 -1.74
CA GLY A 64 -0.63 -15.74 -0.94
C GLY A 64 -0.65 -14.38 -0.24
N ALA A 65 -1.79 -13.69 -0.17
CA ALA A 65 -1.90 -12.46 0.61
C ALA A 65 -1.75 -12.77 2.10
N ALA A 66 -1.04 -11.91 2.83
CA ALA A 66 -0.93 -12.02 4.28
C ALA A 66 -2.29 -11.70 4.93
N GLU A 67 -2.71 -12.48 5.94
CA GLU A 67 -3.94 -12.22 6.70
C GLU A 67 -3.93 -10.82 7.34
N SER A 68 -2.75 -10.37 7.74
CA SER A 68 -2.52 -9.05 8.33
C SER A 68 -2.71 -7.87 7.35
N ALA A 69 -2.82 -8.14 6.05
CA ALA A 69 -3.09 -7.12 5.03
C ALA A 69 -4.56 -6.69 4.97
N PHE A 70 -5.47 -7.45 5.60
CA PHE A 70 -6.90 -7.23 5.53
C PHE A 70 -7.43 -6.47 6.74
N LEU A 71 -8.15 -5.38 6.48
CA LEU A 71 -9.06 -4.76 7.44
C LEU A 71 -10.30 -5.63 7.61
N PRO A 72 -11.07 -5.49 8.71
CA PRO A 72 -12.29 -6.25 8.87
C PRO A 72 -13.31 -5.92 7.77
N ALA A 73 -13.97 -6.95 7.24
CA ALA A 73 -15.05 -6.79 6.26
C ALA A 73 -16.32 -6.22 6.91
N ILE A 74 -16.53 -6.53 8.20
CA ILE A 74 -17.61 -6.01 9.03
C ILE A 74 -17.02 -5.68 10.39
N LYS A 75 -17.28 -4.48 10.90
CA LYS A 75 -16.87 -4.01 12.20
C LYS A 75 -17.74 -4.69 13.26
N GLY A 76 -17.09 -5.48 14.12
CA GLY A 76 -17.73 -6.03 15.31
C GLY A 76 -18.01 -4.95 16.36
N PRO A 77 -18.93 -5.19 17.30
CA PRO A 77 -19.27 -4.23 18.36
C PRO A 77 -18.07 -3.88 19.27
N GLU A 78 -17.04 -4.73 19.33
CA GLU A 78 -15.83 -4.54 20.14
C GLU A 78 -14.65 -3.94 19.35
N ALA A 79 -14.83 -3.61 18.08
CA ALA A 79 -13.75 -3.08 17.26
C ALA A 79 -13.29 -1.69 17.77
N PRO A 80 -11.98 -1.39 17.78
CA PRO A 80 -11.46 -0.10 18.18
C PRO A 80 -12.14 1.08 17.50
N SER A 81 -12.29 2.18 18.23
CA SER A 81 -12.87 3.41 17.66
C SER A 81 -12.02 3.92 16.49
N GLY A 82 -12.68 4.43 15.44
CA GLY A 82 -12.02 4.84 14.20
C GLY A 82 -11.44 3.71 13.34
N LEU A 83 -11.55 2.43 13.72
CA LEU A 83 -11.14 1.34 12.84
C LEU A 83 -12.08 1.27 11.63
N PRO A 84 -11.55 1.37 10.39
CA PRO A 84 -12.40 1.40 9.21
C PRO A 84 -12.65 -0.02 8.68
N GLU A 85 -13.66 -0.18 7.83
CA GLU A 85 -14.02 -1.45 7.20
C GLU A 85 -13.56 -1.46 5.75
N ALA A 86 -13.13 -2.62 5.25
CA ALA A 86 -12.82 -2.77 3.83
C ALA A 86 -13.20 -4.14 3.27
N LEU A 87 -13.68 -4.12 2.03
CA LEU A 87 -13.90 -5.26 1.16
C LEU A 87 -12.82 -5.26 0.07
N TYR A 88 -12.30 -6.45 -0.23
CA TYR A 88 -11.18 -6.64 -1.14
C TYR A 88 -11.61 -7.50 -2.33
N PHE A 89 -11.48 -6.97 -3.54
CA PHE A 89 -11.92 -7.65 -4.76
C PHE A 89 -10.73 -7.97 -5.63
N LEU A 90 -10.68 -9.21 -6.10
CA LEU A 90 -9.66 -9.73 -6.98
C LEU A 90 -10.14 -9.57 -8.42
N VAL A 91 -9.31 -8.95 -9.26
CA VAL A 91 -9.51 -8.94 -10.72
C VAL A 91 -8.42 -9.80 -11.35
N ASP A 92 -8.83 -10.94 -11.89
CA ASP A 92 -7.92 -11.92 -12.50
C ASP A 92 -7.41 -11.44 -13.86
N HIS A 93 -6.26 -11.98 -14.26
CA HIS A 93 -5.64 -11.75 -15.55
C HIS A 93 -5.36 -10.28 -15.83
N VAL A 94 -4.96 -9.50 -14.84
CA VAL A 94 -4.52 -8.11 -15.02
C VAL A 94 -3.02 -8.04 -14.77
N GLU A 95 -2.27 -7.72 -15.83
CA GLU A 95 -0.81 -7.73 -15.76
C GLU A 95 -0.25 -6.52 -15.02
N GLY A 96 0.69 -6.78 -14.11
CA GLY A 96 1.34 -5.75 -13.31
C GLY A 96 2.78 -6.08 -12.91
N ARG A 97 3.52 -5.04 -12.55
CA ARG A 97 4.83 -5.10 -11.90
C ARG A 97 4.66 -4.61 -10.47
N LEU A 98 5.19 -5.35 -9.50
CA LEU A 98 5.03 -5.05 -8.08
C LEU A 98 6.22 -4.25 -7.56
N GLY A 99 5.93 -3.11 -6.94
CA GLY A 99 6.91 -2.33 -6.20
C GLY A 99 7.07 -2.81 -4.76
N VAL A 100 6.79 -4.07 -4.47
CA VAL A 100 6.84 -4.69 -3.14
C VAL A 100 7.28 -6.15 -3.24
N VAL A 101 8.00 -6.63 -2.23
CA VAL A 101 8.34 -8.04 -2.03
C VAL A 101 8.17 -8.42 -0.55
N PRO A 102 7.95 -9.71 -0.24
CA PRO A 102 8.02 -10.21 1.13
C PRO A 102 9.39 -9.92 1.78
N VAL A 103 9.39 -9.62 3.07
CA VAL A 103 10.60 -9.45 3.89
C VAL A 103 11.50 -10.69 3.83
N SER A 104 10.91 -11.87 3.74
CA SER A 104 11.62 -13.14 3.58
C SER A 104 12.45 -13.26 2.29
N GLU A 105 12.14 -12.49 1.24
CA GLU A 105 12.89 -12.47 -0.01
C GLU A 105 14.10 -11.53 0.02
N VAL A 106 14.28 -10.76 1.11
CA VAL A 106 15.35 -9.79 1.25
C VAL A 106 16.39 -10.26 2.24
N SER A 107 17.64 -10.32 1.77
CA SER A 107 18.80 -10.67 2.59
C SER A 107 18.96 -9.70 3.77
N ASP A 108 19.33 -10.23 4.93
CA ASP A 108 19.54 -9.48 6.17
C ASP A 108 20.53 -8.31 6.04
N GLU A 109 21.53 -8.45 5.17
CA GLU A 109 22.56 -7.42 4.94
C GLU A 109 22.15 -6.35 3.92
N THR A 110 20.95 -6.49 3.32
CA THR A 110 20.47 -5.53 2.33
C THR A 110 20.23 -4.18 3.00
N PRO A 111 20.79 -3.07 2.46
CA PRO A 111 20.48 -1.74 2.95
C PRO A 111 19.00 -1.40 2.70
N VAL A 112 18.33 -0.94 3.75
CA VAL A 112 16.93 -0.54 3.77
C VAL A 112 16.86 0.95 4.10
N MET A 113 16.17 1.69 3.25
CA MET A 113 15.81 3.08 3.52
C MET A 113 14.51 3.14 4.28
N VAL A 114 14.52 3.87 5.38
CA VAL A 114 13.34 4.21 6.17
C VAL A 114 12.99 5.67 5.91
N ARG A 115 11.75 5.92 5.50
CA ARG A 115 11.20 7.28 5.26
C ARG A 115 9.72 7.36 5.60
N ARG A 116 9.20 8.57 5.82
CA ARG A 116 7.75 8.84 5.94
C ARG A 116 7.16 9.16 4.56
N GLU A 117 6.11 8.44 4.15
CA GLU A 117 5.52 8.54 2.80
C GLU A 117 4.32 9.52 2.72
N LYS A 118 3.58 9.74 3.81
CA LYS A 118 2.42 10.67 3.84
C LYS A 118 2.35 11.41 5.19
N GLY A 119 1.78 12.61 5.18
CA GLY A 119 1.57 13.43 6.38
C GLY A 119 2.88 13.99 6.92
N HIS A 120 3.39 15.08 6.33
CA HIS A 120 4.56 15.83 6.81
C HIS A 120 4.23 16.71 8.04
N GLY A 121 3.15 16.39 8.75
CA GLY A 121 2.77 17.05 9.99
C GLY A 121 3.65 16.59 11.15
N ARG A 122 3.84 17.51 12.11
CA ARG A 122 4.41 17.19 13.43
C ARG A 122 3.59 16.09 14.09
N VAL A 123 4.26 15.30 14.91
CA VAL A 123 3.62 14.28 15.76
C VAL A 123 2.47 14.92 16.52
N GLY A 124 1.23 14.50 16.24
CA GLY A 124 0.02 14.98 16.92
C GLY A 124 -0.97 15.80 16.09
N GLU A 125 -0.65 16.21 14.86
CA GLU A 125 -1.56 17.06 14.05
C GLU A 125 -2.39 16.30 12.99
N GLU A 126 -1.91 15.16 12.45
CA GLU A 126 -2.69 14.33 11.52
C GLU A 126 -2.44 12.83 11.74
N GLY A 127 -3.52 12.07 11.95
CA GLY A 127 -3.53 10.71 12.52
C GLY A 127 -3.02 9.55 11.65
N TYR A 128 -2.23 9.79 10.60
CA TYR A 128 -1.71 8.68 9.79
C TYR A 128 -0.50 9.07 8.92
N ALA A 129 0.72 8.82 9.41
CA ALA A 129 1.96 9.02 8.64
C ALA A 129 2.71 7.71 8.41
N PRO A 130 2.38 6.92 7.37
CA PRO A 130 2.99 5.62 7.14
C PRO A 130 4.49 5.75 6.94
N VAL A 131 5.24 4.86 7.61
CA VAL A 131 6.66 4.68 7.39
C VAL A 131 6.82 3.61 6.33
N SER A 132 7.66 3.86 5.32
CA SER A 132 8.04 2.86 4.33
C SER A 132 9.43 2.34 4.57
N LEU A 133 9.58 1.03 4.40
CA LEU A 133 10.85 0.34 4.21
C LEU A 133 11.07 0.16 2.72
N THR A 134 12.09 0.81 2.17
CA THR A 134 12.41 0.76 0.73
C THR A 134 13.78 0.13 0.50
N VAL A 135 13.83 -0.86 -0.36
CA VAL A 135 15.07 -1.44 -0.88
C VAL A 135 15.23 -1.09 -2.35
N MET A 136 16.47 -0.85 -2.77
CA MET A 136 16.78 -0.69 -4.19
C MET A 136 17.18 -2.03 -4.77
N ARG A 137 16.47 -2.46 -5.82
CA ARG A 137 16.73 -3.73 -6.50
C ARG A 137 16.37 -3.59 -7.97
N GLY A 138 17.14 -4.21 -8.84
CA GLY A 138 16.92 -4.13 -10.28
C GLY A 138 17.39 -2.80 -10.86
N ARG A 139 17.43 -2.74 -12.19
CA ARG A 139 17.85 -1.57 -12.97
C ARG A 139 16.65 -0.85 -13.57
N SER A 140 15.52 -1.53 -13.71
CA SER A 140 14.31 -1.00 -14.32
C SER A 140 13.04 -1.61 -13.72
N MET A 141 11.89 -1.06 -14.10
CA MET A 141 10.57 -1.62 -13.74
C MET A 141 10.34 -3.03 -14.29
N GLU A 142 11.08 -3.46 -15.33
CA GLU A 142 10.97 -4.81 -15.89
C GLU A 142 11.57 -5.87 -14.96
N ASP A 143 12.52 -5.46 -14.09
CA ASP A 143 13.14 -6.35 -13.10
C ASP A 143 12.27 -6.58 -11.87
N MET A 144 11.14 -5.87 -11.77
CA MET A 144 10.22 -5.97 -10.64
C MET A 144 9.34 -7.23 -10.73
N PRO A 145 8.96 -7.84 -9.60
CA PRO A 145 8.11 -9.03 -9.59
C PRO A 145 6.85 -8.83 -10.42
N HIS A 146 6.49 -9.84 -11.19
CA HIS A 146 5.30 -9.82 -12.01
C HIS A 146 4.08 -10.33 -11.27
N THR A 147 2.90 -9.80 -11.60
CA THR A 147 1.61 -10.31 -11.15
C THR A 147 0.63 -10.37 -12.31
N GLN A 148 -0.36 -11.24 -12.18
CA GLN A 148 -1.51 -11.39 -13.10
C GLN A 148 -2.82 -11.05 -12.39
N ILE A 149 -2.74 -10.34 -11.25
CA ILE A 149 -3.87 -9.99 -10.40
C ILE A 149 -3.84 -8.49 -10.15
N ALA A 150 -5.03 -7.87 -10.12
CA ALA A 150 -5.24 -6.57 -9.51
C ALA A 150 -6.14 -6.69 -8.28
N THR A 151 -5.96 -5.79 -7.32
CA THR A 151 -6.84 -5.67 -6.16
C THR A 151 -7.57 -4.34 -6.19
N ILE A 152 -8.89 -4.39 -6.03
CA ILE A 152 -9.75 -3.22 -5.77
C ILE A 152 -10.12 -3.26 -4.29
N VAL A 153 -9.89 -2.16 -3.56
CA VAL A 153 -10.29 -2.03 -2.16
C VAL A 153 -11.44 -1.04 -2.08
N VAL A 154 -12.57 -1.49 -1.55
CA VAL A 154 -13.75 -0.66 -1.25
C VAL A 154 -13.87 -0.55 0.26
N GLY A 155 -13.95 0.65 0.80
CA GLY A 155 -14.02 0.84 2.24
C GLY A 155 -14.98 1.93 2.68
N ARG A 156 -15.10 2.01 4.00
CA ARG A 156 -15.94 2.97 4.72
C ARG A 156 -15.15 3.61 5.85
N ASP A 157 -15.22 4.93 5.92
CA ASP A 157 -14.58 5.71 6.97
C ASP A 157 -15.50 5.87 8.17
N TYR A 158 -14.89 5.91 9.36
CA TYR A 158 -15.56 6.11 10.64
C TYR A 158 -14.86 7.23 11.41
N ASP A 159 -15.62 8.05 12.12
CA ASP A 159 -15.06 9.06 13.02
C ASP A 159 -14.47 8.44 14.30
N ALA A 160 -13.86 9.29 15.13
CA ALA A 160 -13.28 8.90 16.41
C ALA A 160 -14.33 8.45 17.45
N GLN A 161 -15.61 8.64 17.17
CA GLN A 161 -16.75 8.18 17.97
C GLN A 161 -17.32 6.87 17.41
N GLY A 162 -16.77 6.35 16.32
CA GLY A 162 -17.21 5.12 15.68
C GLY A 162 -18.47 5.27 14.84
N ASN A 163 -18.89 6.50 14.50
CA ASN A 163 -19.97 6.75 13.54
C ASN A 163 -19.44 6.66 12.12
N ARG A 164 -20.23 6.09 11.22
CA ARG A 164 -19.91 6.04 9.79
C ARG A 164 -19.95 7.45 9.20
N VAL A 165 -18.87 7.87 8.54
CA VAL A 165 -18.77 9.18 7.89
C VAL A 165 -18.70 9.11 6.36
N SER A 166 -18.54 7.91 5.79
CA SER A 166 -18.63 7.71 4.34
C SER A 166 -19.53 6.52 3.96
N ASP A 167 -20.10 6.58 2.76
CA ASP A 167 -20.64 5.38 2.12
C ASP A 167 -19.50 4.49 1.58
N ASP A 168 -19.85 3.32 1.04
CA ASP A 168 -18.88 2.47 0.33
C ASP A 168 -18.29 3.21 -0.86
N VAL A 169 -16.97 3.40 -0.83
CA VAL A 169 -16.21 4.04 -1.91
C VAL A 169 -14.98 3.19 -2.24
N VAL A 170 -14.59 3.17 -3.51
CA VAL A 170 -13.28 2.63 -3.90
C VAL A 170 -12.23 3.50 -3.23
N TRP A 171 -11.47 2.91 -2.31
CA TRP A 171 -10.35 3.57 -1.66
C TRP A 171 -9.10 3.49 -2.49
N THR A 172 -8.83 2.36 -3.15
CA THR A 172 -7.64 2.23 -3.99
C THR A 172 -7.78 1.06 -4.95
N VAL A 173 -6.96 1.09 -6.00
CA VAL A 173 -6.81 0.05 -7.02
C VAL A 173 -5.33 -0.06 -7.33
N PHE A 174 -4.76 -1.26 -7.24
CA PHE A 174 -3.35 -1.48 -7.48
C PHE A 174 -3.09 -2.88 -8.05
N PRO A 175 -1.97 -3.09 -8.77
CA PRO A 175 -1.57 -4.42 -9.19
C PRO A 175 -1.05 -5.22 -8.00
N GLY A 176 -1.42 -6.49 -7.95
CA GLY A 176 -0.96 -7.46 -6.97
C GLY A 176 -1.92 -7.68 -5.81
N LEU A 177 -1.41 -8.42 -4.84
CA LEU A 177 -2.10 -8.76 -3.61
C LEU A 177 -2.05 -7.59 -2.61
N PRO A 178 -3.05 -7.44 -1.74
CA PRO A 178 -3.01 -6.42 -0.70
C PRO A 178 -1.81 -6.64 0.23
N SER A 179 -1.16 -5.55 0.60
CA SER A 179 -0.05 -5.52 1.55
C SER A 179 -0.46 -4.81 2.83
N ARG A 180 0.05 -5.27 3.97
CA ARG A 180 -0.18 -4.61 5.26
C ARG A 180 0.45 -3.22 5.28
N PRO A 181 -0.29 -2.16 5.64
CA PRO A 181 0.31 -0.86 5.90
C PRO A 181 1.02 -0.85 7.26
N MET A 182 2.25 -0.36 7.32
CA MET A 182 2.97 -0.11 8.58
C MET A 182 2.39 1.14 9.27
N ARG A 183 1.94 1.03 10.53
CA ARG A 183 1.29 2.13 11.24
C ARG A 183 2.31 2.92 12.07
N TYR A 184 2.27 4.24 11.96
CA TYR A 184 3.17 5.17 12.65
C TYR A 184 3.21 5.00 14.18
N ALA A 185 2.04 4.82 14.81
CA ALA A 185 1.92 4.74 16.27
C ALA A 185 2.78 3.61 16.88
N GLU A 186 3.18 2.64 16.06
CA GLU A 186 4.01 1.50 16.44
C GLU A 186 5.52 1.86 16.45
N TYR A 187 5.93 2.99 15.85
CA TYR A 187 7.35 3.34 15.65
C TYR A 187 7.71 4.81 15.97
N PRO A 188 7.58 5.27 17.25
CA PRO A 188 7.86 6.66 17.65
C PRO A 188 9.28 7.16 17.33
N TRP A 189 10.25 6.25 17.22
CA TRP A 189 11.64 6.59 16.90
C TRP A 189 11.84 7.15 15.48
N THR A 190 10.82 7.07 14.62
CA THR A 190 10.83 7.65 13.26
C THR A 190 10.42 9.12 13.22
N GLN A 191 10.17 9.74 14.38
CA GLN A 191 9.71 11.13 14.50
C GLN A 191 10.67 12.18 13.91
N ASP A 192 11.96 11.86 13.83
CA ASP A 192 13.00 12.74 13.29
C ASP A 192 13.10 12.73 11.75
N LEU A 193 12.35 11.84 11.09
CA LEU A 193 12.16 11.77 9.64
C LEU A 193 10.98 12.65 9.18
N ASP A 194 10.86 13.84 9.77
CA ASP A 194 9.76 14.80 9.58
C ASP A 194 9.83 15.59 8.26
N ASP A 195 10.93 15.45 7.51
CA ASP A 195 11.16 16.08 6.22
C ASP A 195 11.28 15.02 5.11
N PRO A 196 10.70 15.24 3.90
CA PRO A 196 10.75 14.27 2.81
C PRO A 196 12.17 13.91 2.34
N ASN A 197 13.16 14.76 2.58
CA ASN A 197 14.56 14.51 2.24
C ASN A 197 15.32 13.79 3.36
N LYS A 198 14.74 13.66 4.55
CA LYS A 198 15.36 12.92 5.66
C LYS A 198 15.06 11.45 5.54
N ILE A 199 16.13 10.66 5.49
CA ILE A 199 16.06 9.20 5.43
C ILE A 199 16.96 8.61 6.51
N ARG A 200 16.62 7.41 6.98
CA ARG A 200 17.53 6.59 7.76
C ARG A 200 17.86 5.33 6.95
N VAL A 201 19.13 4.94 6.95
CA VAL A 201 19.57 3.70 6.31
C VAL A 201 19.98 2.73 7.39
N MET A 202 19.48 1.51 7.30
CA MET A 202 19.82 0.40 8.20
C MET A 202 19.85 -0.91 7.42
N SER A 203 20.44 -1.95 7.99
CA SER A 203 20.35 -3.29 7.43
C SER A 203 18.92 -3.84 7.53
N MET A 204 18.57 -4.79 6.68
CA MET A 204 17.29 -5.49 6.78
C MET A 204 17.17 -6.26 8.11
N ARG A 205 18.28 -6.76 8.67
CA ARG A 205 18.32 -7.33 10.02
C ARG A 205 17.84 -6.33 11.08
N GLU A 206 18.44 -5.15 11.12
CA GLU A 206 18.04 -4.08 12.06
C GLU A 206 16.59 -3.65 11.83
N ALA A 207 16.13 -3.61 10.57
CA ALA A 207 14.74 -3.30 10.25
C ALA A 207 13.79 -4.38 10.78
N LYS A 208 14.10 -5.67 10.58
CA LYS A 208 13.32 -6.79 11.14
C LYS A 208 13.16 -6.68 12.65
N GLU A 209 14.24 -6.34 13.36
CA GLU A 209 14.22 -6.15 14.82
C GLU A 209 13.42 -4.91 15.23
N LYS A 210 13.75 -3.73 14.68
CA LYS A 210 13.13 -2.45 15.06
C LYS A 210 11.65 -2.38 14.73
N PHE A 211 11.22 -3.00 13.64
CA PHE A 211 9.84 -3.01 13.21
C PHE A 211 9.08 -4.27 13.64
N SER A 212 9.78 -5.25 14.24
CA SER A 212 9.23 -6.58 14.56
C SER A 212 8.58 -7.24 13.33
N LEU A 213 9.28 -7.18 12.19
CA LEU A 213 8.75 -7.65 10.91
C LEU A 213 8.61 -9.17 10.91
N LYS A 214 7.49 -9.64 10.41
CA LYS A 214 7.23 -11.04 10.10
C LYS A 214 7.72 -11.38 8.69
N PRO A 215 8.00 -12.66 8.39
CA PRO A 215 8.47 -13.08 7.07
C PRO A 215 7.56 -12.71 5.89
N ASP A 216 6.26 -12.57 6.15
CA ASP A 216 5.19 -12.23 5.21
C ASP A 216 4.85 -10.73 5.15
N ASP A 217 5.43 -9.91 6.04
CA ASP A 217 5.36 -8.45 5.88
C ASP A 217 6.07 -8.04 4.58
N THR A 218 5.71 -6.89 4.02
CA THR A 218 6.22 -6.45 2.71
C THR A 218 7.16 -5.26 2.84
N VAL A 219 8.20 -5.24 2.01
CA VAL A 219 9.08 -4.08 1.80
C VAL A 219 8.91 -3.53 0.41
N LYS A 220 8.96 -2.21 0.28
CA LYS A 220 8.89 -1.52 -1.01
C LYS A 220 10.18 -1.77 -1.78
N VAL A 221 10.04 -2.04 -3.07
CA VAL A 221 11.15 -2.19 -4.00
C VAL A 221 11.07 -1.09 -5.04
N VAL A 222 12.19 -0.45 -5.30
CA VAL A 222 12.34 0.55 -6.35
C VAL A 222 13.57 0.20 -7.19
N PRO A 223 13.48 0.26 -8.54
CA PRO A 223 14.65 0.12 -9.38
C PRO A 223 15.62 1.28 -9.16
N GLY A 224 16.93 1.01 -9.24
CA GLY A 224 17.95 2.06 -9.19
C GLY A 224 19.18 1.70 -8.35
N ASP A 225 20.02 2.72 -8.16
CA ASP A 225 21.26 2.64 -7.39
C ASP A 225 21.08 3.36 -6.05
N MET A 226 21.28 2.60 -4.96
CA MET A 226 21.16 3.12 -3.60
C MET A 226 22.06 4.34 -3.38
N ASN A 227 23.33 4.28 -3.79
CA ASN A 227 24.27 5.37 -3.57
C ASN A 227 23.87 6.63 -4.34
N ALA A 228 23.39 6.47 -5.58
CA ALA A 228 22.86 7.58 -6.35
C ALA A 228 21.67 8.24 -5.63
N PHE A 229 20.76 7.45 -5.07
CA PHE A 229 19.62 7.98 -4.32
C PHE A 229 20.02 8.66 -3.01
N LEU A 230 20.94 8.05 -2.26
CA LEU A 230 21.45 8.62 -1.01
C LEU A 230 22.15 9.96 -1.23
N SER A 231 22.72 10.21 -2.41
CA SER A 231 23.44 11.45 -2.71
C SER A 231 22.60 12.73 -2.68
N VAL A 232 21.28 12.60 -2.83
CA VAL A 232 20.34 13.74 -2.84
C VAL A 232 19.47 13.83 -1.57
N HIS A 233 19.73 12.97 -0.58
CA HIS A 233 18.97 12.92 0.67
C HIS A 233 19.86 13.21 1.89
N THR A 234 19.24 13.71 2.95
CA THR A 234 19.89 13.88 4.25
C THR A 234 19.79 12.60 5.05
N ILE A 235 20.93 11.97 5.34
CA ILE A 235 20.97 10.74 6.13
C ILE A 235 20.94 11.10 7.62
N VAL A 236 19.85 10.74 8.28
CA VAL A 236 19.69 10.80 9.73
C VAL A 236 20.24 9.51 10.32
N LYS A 237 21.11 9.63 11.32
CA LYS A 237 21.69 8.50 12.05
C LYS A 237 20.66 7.94 13.04
#